data_AF-A0A662JJT8-F1
#
_entry.id   AF-A0A662JJT8-F1
#
_cell.length_a   1.000
_cell.length_b   1.000
_cell.length_c   1.000
_cell.angle_alpha   90.00
_cell.angle_beta   90.00
_cell.angle_gamma   90.00
#
_symmetry.space_group_name_H-M   'P 1'
#
loop_
_entity.id
_entity.type
_entity.pdbx_description
1 polymer ?
#
loop_
_entity_poly.entity_id
_entity_poly.type
_entity_poly.pdbx_seq_one_letter_code
_entity_poly.pdbx_strand_id
1 'polypeptide(L)'
;MVETREDGSVLYSFEEAVQITKGLVRPGLAVDELILLLLGLVDKPINGKVVMQKELFLLYNELKDHLNVVDPHFIKYKYGPFSIGVATLLELLESAGYIKILNKRSKRRAKYYLTAKGREAAKNVLNRLSSFLGEDVIARLKELRRGWDQLGHDGILRYVYQRFPQYREKAELKDKYIHVDWGVTEA
;
A
#
# COMPACT_ATOMS: atom_id res chain seq x y z
N MET A 1 29.90 -6.06 -25.32
CA MET A 1 29.32 -6.01 -26.67
C MET A 1 27.87 -6.35 -26.51
N VAL A 2 27.00 -5.38 -26.78
CA VAL A 2 25.56 -5.54 -26.66
C VAL A 2 25.06 -6.32 -27.88
N GLU A 3 24.54 -7.53 -27.65
CA GLU A 3 24.02 -8.39 -28.72
C GLU A 3 22.51 -8.20 -28.81
N THR A 4 22.03 -7.73 -29.96
CA THR A 4 20.60 -7.59 -30.22
C THR A 4 20.09 -8.83 -30.95
N ARG A 5 19.09 -9.49 -30.38
CA ARG A 5 18.43 -10.65 -30.98
C ARG A 5 17.45 -10.21 -32.07
N GLU A 6 17.07 -11.16 -32.94
CA GLU A 6 16.09 -10.92 -34.01
C GLU A 6 14.71 -10.47 -33.48
N ASP A 7 14.38 -10.77 -32.22
CA ASP A 7 13.15 -10.33 -31.55
C ASP A 7 13.22 -8.91 -30.95
N GLY A 8 14.33 -8.20 -31.17
CA GLY A 8 14.57 -6.86 -30.64
C GLY A 8 14.97 -6.83 -29.17
N SER A 9 15.12 -7.99 -28.52
CA SER A 9 15.65 -8.06 -27.16
C SER A 9 17.16 -7.81 -27.15
N VAL A 10 17.61 -7.08 -26.13
CA VAL A 10 19.00 -6.65 -25.98
C VAL A 10 19.65 -7.46 -24.86
N LEU A 11 20.70 -8.22 -25.20
CA LEU A 11 21.50 -8.95 -24.24
C LEU A 11 22.65 -8.07 -23.73
N TYR A 12 22.72 -7.94 -22.42
CA TYR A 12 23.81 -7.29 -21.72
C TYR A 12 24.71 -8.34 -21.08
N SER A 13 26.03 -8.11 -21.14
CA SER A 13 26.95 -8.86 -20.29
C SER A 13 26.66 -8.57 -18.81
N PHE A 14 27.12 -9.45 -17.91
CA PHE A 14 26.94 -9.24 -16.46
C PHE A 14 27.51 -7.89 -16.01
N GLU A 15 28.70 -7.52 -16.51
CA GLU A 15 29.34 -6.24 -16.19
C GLU A 15 28.53 -5.04 -16.71
N GLU A 16 28.00 -5.14 -17.92
CA GLU A 16 27.15 -4.12 -18.53
C GLU A 16 25.83 -3.96 -17.75
N ALA A 17 25.19 -5.07 -17.35
CA ALA A 17 24.00 -5.05 -16.51
C ALA A 17 24.27 -4.39 -15.14
N VAL A 18 25.43 -4.64 -14.54
CA VAL A 18 25.85 -4.00 -13.28
C VAL A 18 26.06 -2.49 -13.47
N GLN A 19 26.62 -2.04 -14.59
CA GLN A 19 26.80 -0.60 -14.86
C GLN A 19 25.48 0.11 -15.16
N ILE A 20 24.60 -0.52 -15.94
CA ILE A 20 23.26 0.00 -16.22
C ILE A 20 22.48 0.15 -14.92
N THR A 21 22.51 -0.88 -14.06
CA THR A 21 21.79 -0.85 -12.77
C THR A 21 22.35 0.15 -11.77
N LYS A 22 23.61 0.59 -11.91
CA LYS A 22 24.17 1.72 -11.12
C LYS A 22 23.62 3.07 -11.58
N GLY A 23 23.26 3.22 -12.85
CA GLY A 23 22.64 4.44 -13.40
C GLY A 23 21.11 4.49 -13.26
N LEU A 24 20.47 3.36 -12.94
CA LEU A 24 19.03 3.32 -12.68
C LEU A 24 18.72 4.05 -11.36
N VAL A 25 17.84 5.05 -11.44
CA VAL A 25 17.24 5.69 -10.27
C VAL A 25 16.47 4.62 -9.51
N ARG A 26 17.03 4.13 -8.41
CA ARG A 26 16.32 3.18 -7.54
C ARG A 26 15.09 3.88 -6.96
N PRO A 27 13.92 3.21 -6.92
CA PRO A 27 12.78 3.77 -6.22
C PRO A 27 13.15 4.01 -4.76
N GLY A 28 12.69 5.13 -4.20
CA GLY A 28 12.89 5.43 -2.78
C GLY A 28 12.13 4.46 -1.87
N LEU A 29 11.08 3.84 -2.40
CA LEU A 29 10.28 2.84 -1.70
C LEU A 29 9.62 1.84 -2.68
N ALA A 30 9.91 0.55 -2.52
CA ALA A 30 9.25 -0.53 -3.25
C ALA A 30 7.88 -0.91 -2.63
N VAL A 31 7.04 -1.66 -3.36
CA VAL A 31 5.67 -1.99 -2.90
C VAL A 31 5.67 -2.94 -1.69
N ASP A 32 6.62 -3.87 -1.63
CA ASP A 32 6.83 -4.74 -0.48
C ASP A 32 7.32 -3.95 0.75
N GLU A 33 8.25 -3.01 0.55
CA GLU A 33 8.67 -2.08 1.61
C GLU A 33 7.51 -1.20 2.08
N LEU A 34 6.61 -0.76 1.19
CA LEU A 34 5.39 -0.03 1.55
C LEU A 34 4.44 -0.87 2.42
N ILE A 35 4.30 -2.17 2.13
CA ILE A 35 3.52 -3.11 2.97
C ILE A 35 4.17 -3.26 4.34
N LEU A 36 5.48 -3.47 4.40
CA LEU A 36 6.22 -3.61 5.65
C LEU A 36 6.16 -2.32 6.48
N LEU A 37 6.27 -1.17 5.83
CA LEU A 37 6.09 0.15 6.44
C LEU A 37 4.71 0.27 7.08
N LEU A 38 3.63 0.01 6.33
CA LEU A 38 2.26 0.12 6.83
C LEU A 38 2.06 -0.73 8.09
N LEU A 39 2.53 -1.98 8.06
CA LEU A 39 2.42 -2.90 9.18
C LEU A 39 3.36 -2.54 10.35
N GLY A 40 4.45 -1.81 10.08
CA GLY A 40 5.46 -1.42 11.06
C GLY A 40 5.22 -0.08 11.74
N LEU A 41 4.35 0.77 11.19
CA LEU A 41 3.99 2.07 11.79
C LEU A 41 3.38 1.89 13.19
N VAL A 42 2.57 0.86 13.38
CA VAL A 42 1.90 0.57 14.66
C VAL A 42 2.02 -0.93 14.93
N ASP A 43 2.39 -1.31 16.16
CA ASP A 43 2.48 -2.71 16.60
C ASP A 43 1.08 -3.32 16.86
N LYS A 44 0.23 -3.30 15.83
CA LYS A 44 -1.13 -3.85 15.82
C LYS A 44 -1.43 -4.45 14.45
N PRO A 45 -2.21 -5.54 14.40
CA PRO A 45 -2.58 -6.14 13.13
C PRO A 45 -3.57 -5.30 12.36
N ILE A 46 -3.53 -5.42 11.04
CA ILE A 46 -4.57 -4.91 10.15
C ILE A 46 -5.68 -5.95 10.06
N ASN A 47 -6.91 -5.56 10.35
CA ASN A 47 -8.04 -6.48 10.45
C ASN A 47 -8.90 -6.45 9.18
N GLY A 48 -8.60 -7.36 8.27
CA GLY A 48 -9.42 -7.69 7.12
C GLY A 48 -8.79 -7.29 5.78
N LYS A 49 -9.16 -8.02 4.73
CA LYS A 49 -8.58 -7.89 3.39
C LYS A 49 -8.89 -6.55 2.74
N VAL A 50 -10.12 -6.06 2.94
CA VAL A 50 -10.54 -4.76 2.39
C VAL A 50 -9.77 -3.64 3.08
N VAL A 51 -9.73 -3.65 4.41
CA VAL A 51 -8.99 -2.67 5.22
C VAL A 51 -7.51 -2.62 4.82
N MET A 52 -6.84 -3.77 4.74
CA MET A 52 -5.44 -3.87 4.28
C MET A 52 -5.19 -3.17 2.94
N GLN A 53 -6.07 -3.41 1.95
CA GLN A 53 -5.94 -2.78 0.63
C GLN A 53 -6.19 -1.26 0.68
N LYS A 54 -7.12 -0.79 1.52
CA LYS A 54 -7.44 0.65 1.62
C LYS A 54 -6.38 1.42 2.36
N GLU A 55 -5.87 0.90 3.45
CA GLU A 55 -4.82 1.57 4.21
C GLU A 55 -3.52 1.63 3.42
N LEU A 56 -3.20 0.59 2.65
CA LEU A 56 -2.05 0.63 1.76
C LEU A 56 -2.25 1.65 0.62
N PHE A 57 -3.46 1.71 0.05
CA PHE A 57 -3.79 2.73 -0.94
C PHE A 57 -3.67 4.15 -0.36
N LEU A 58 -4.17 4.39 0.85
CA LEU A 58 -4.08 5.69 1.52
C LEU A 58 -2.62 6.04 1.82
N LEU A 59 -1.83 5.09 2.33
CA LEU A 59 -0.40 5.30 2.57
C LEU A 59 0.37 5.62 1.30
N TYR A 60 0.10 4.90 0.20
CA TYR A 60 0.68 5.21 -1.11
C TYR A 60 0.37 6.64 -1.54
N ASN A 61 -0.90 7.06 -1.46
CA ASN A 61 -1.28 8.42 -1.85
C ASN A 61 -0.72 9.51 -0.92
N GLU A 62 -0.42 9.18 0.33
CA GLU A 62 0.22 10.10 1.27
C GLU A 62 1.72 10.27 0.97
N LEU A 63 2.38 9.26 0.40
CA LEU A 63 3.84 9.25 0.21
C LEU A 63 4.28 9.57 -1.22
N LYS A 64 3.47 9.26 -2.24
CA LYS A 64 3.87 9.33 -3.66
C LYS A 64 4.26 10.73 -4.15
N ASP A 65 3.77 11.78 -3.49
CA ASP A 65 4.07 13.17 -3.85
C ASP A 65 5.37 13.67 -3.17
N HIS A 66 5.89 12.90 -2.20
CA HIS A 66 7.09 13.22 -1.42
C HIS A 66 8.25 12.24 -1.67
N LEU A 67 7.96 11.06 -2.21
CA LEU A 67 8.89 9.98 -2.46
C LEU A 67 8.63 9.35 -3.82
N ASN A 68 9.70 8.88 -4.47
CA ASN A 68 9.58 7.97 -5.60
C ASN A 68 9.16 6.57 -5.12
N VAL A 69 7.84 6.40 -4.91
CA VAL A 69 7.23 5.11 -4.54
C VAL A 69 6.84 4.36 -5.81
N VAL A 70 7.21 3.09 -5.91
CA VAL A 70 6.77 2.23 -7.02
C VAL A 70 5.24 2.15 -7.02
N ASP A 71 4.60 2.48 -8.14
CA ASP A 71 3.14 2.44 -8.26
C ASP A 71 2.61 1.01 -8.01
N PRO A 72 1.77 0.80 -6.98
CA PRO A 72 1.16 -0.51 -6.73
C PRO A 72 0.07 -0.88 -7.75
N HIS A 73 -0.25 -0.01 -8.71
CA HIS A 73 -1.24 -0.20 -9.77
C HIS A 73 -2.64 -0.49 -9.21
N PHE A 74 -3.15 0.42 -8.38
CA PHE A 74 -4.51 0.33 -7.86
C PHE A 74 -5.54 0.63 -8.96
N ILE A 75 -6.50 -0.27 -9.12
CA ILE A 75 -7.63 -0.12 -10.02
C ILE A 75 -8.94 0.00 -9.24
N LYS A 76 -9.94 0.59 -9.87
CA LYS A 76 -11.31 0.55 -9.37
C LYS A 76 -11.84 -0.88 -9.38
N TYR A 77 -12.41 -1.30 -8.26
CA TYR A 77 -13.00 -2.63 -8.09
C TYR A 77 -14.14 -2.60 -7.07
N LYS A 78 -14.86 -3.73 -6.92
CA LYS A 78 -16.08 -3.91 -6.10
C LYS A 78 -16.18 -3.05 -4.84
N TYR A 79 -15.12 -2.97 -4.06
CA TYR A 79 -15.08 -2.22 -2.80
C TYR A 79 -14.07 -1.06 -2.85
N GLY A 80 -13.93 -0.37 -3.97
CA GLY A 80 -12.98 0.72 -4.18
C GLY A 80 -11.60 0.27 -4.69
N PRO A 81 -10.52 1.02 -4.42
CA PRO A 81 -9.18 0.77 -4.98
C PRO A 81 -8.63 -0.59 -4.57
N PHE A 82 -8.24 -1.40 -5.55
CA PHE A 82 -7.69 -2.73 -5.33
C PHE A 82 -6.46 -2.94 -6.21
N SER A 83 -5.42 -3.55 -5.65
CA SER A 83 -4.25 -3.97 -6.41
C SER A 83 -4.06 -5.48 -6.31
N ILE A 84 -4.02 -6.14 -7.47
CA ILE A 84 -3.66 -7.55 -7.60
C ILE A 84 -2.19 -7.73 -7.19
N GLY A 85 -1.29 -6.83 -7.61
CA GLY A 85 0.12 -6.88 -7.26
C GLY A 85 0.34 -6.85 -5.75
N VAL A 86 -0.39 -6.00 -5.03
CA VAL A 86 -0.38 -5.97 -3.56
C VAL A 86 -0.87 -7.28 -2.97
N ALA A 87 -1.96 -7.85 -3.50
CA ALA A 87 -2.48 -9.12 -3.01
C ALA A 87 -1.46 -10.25 -3.19
N THR A 88 -0.80 -10.31 -4.34
CA THR A 88 0.28 -11.28 -4.62
C THR A 88 1.48 -11.06 -3.70
N LEU A 89 1.93 -9.82 -3.51
CA LEU A 89 3.06 -9.51 -2.64
C LEU A 89 2.79 -9.86 -1.17
N LEU A 90 1.56 -9.70 -0.68
CA LEU A 90 1.19 -10.17 0.66
C LEU A 90 1.36 -11.68 0.80
N GLU A 91 1.01 -12.45 -0.22
CA GLU A 91 1.23 -13.91 -0.21
C GLU A 91 2.71 -14.25 -0.27
N LEU A 92 3.49 -13.55 -1.09
CA LEU A 92 4.94 -13.75 -1.18
C LEU A 92 5.65 -13.39 0.14
N LEU A 93 5.29 -12.28 0.78
CA LEU A 93 5.84 -11.87 2.08
C LEU A 93 5.47 -12.84 3.20
N GLU A 94 4.27 -13.44 3.14
CA GLU A 94 3.87 -14.50 4.06
C GLU A 94 4.72 -15.74 3.86
N SER A 95 4.83 -16.23 2.61
CA SER A 95 5.65 -17.39 2.26
C SER A 95 7.14 -17.20 2.60
N ALA A 96 7.66 -15.97 2.45
CA ALA A 96 9.04 -15.62 2.80
C ALA A 96 9.25 -15.34 4.31
N GLY A 97 8.19 -15.45 5.12
CA GLY A 97 8.23 -15.35 6.57
C GLY A 97 8.38 -13.94 7.12
N TYR A 98 8.11 -12.89 6.33
CA TYR A 98 8.12 -11.51 6.81
C TYR A 98 6.79 -11.12 7.46
N ILE A 99 5.68 -11.69 6.99
CA ILE A 99 4.37 -11.45 7.60
C ILE A 99 3.69 -12.77 7.97
N LYS A 100 2.68 -12.69 8.84
CA LYS A 100 1.80 -13.79 9.19
C LYS A 100 0.37 -13.37 8.92
N ILE A 101 -0.39 -14.19 8.17
CA ILE A 101 -1.81 -13.93 7.89
C ILE A 101 -2.67 -14.96 8.61
N LEU A 102 -3.42 -14.52 9.63
CA LEU A 102 -4.43 -15.37 10.27
C LEU A 102 -5.76 -15.27 9.53
N ASN A 103 -6.57 -16.34 9.56
CA ASN A 103 -7.90 -16.39 8.91
C ASN A 103 -7.91 -15.99 7.42
N LYS A 104 -6.87 -16.39 6.66
CA LYS A 104 -6.63 -15.98 5.26
C LYS A 104 -7.83 -16.16 4.33
N ARG A 105 -8.74 -17.10 4.58
CA ARG A 105 -9.95 -17.31 3.75
C ARG A 105 -11.05 -16.26 4.01
N SER A 106 -11.05 -15.59 5.16
CA SER A 106 -12.08 -14.62 5.52
C SER A 106 -11.75 -13.21 5.03
N LYS A 107 -12.67 -12.57 4.30
CA LYS A 107 -12.53 -11.16 3.90
C LYS A 107 -12.46 -10.21 5.11
N ARG A 108 -13.27 -10.47 6.14
CA ARG A 108 -13.40 -9.60 7.33
C ARG A 108 -12.50 -10.00 8.48
N ARG A 109 -12.31 -11.30 8.71
CA ARG A 109 -11.56 -11.81 9.88
C ARG A 109 -10.08 -12.04 9.63
N ALA A 110 -9.59 -11.83 8.40
CA ALA A 110 -8.17 -11.90 8.10
C ALA A 110 -7.39 -10.92 8.99
N LYS A 111 -6.23 -11.32 9.49
CA LYS A 111 -5.36 -10.45 10.30
C LYS A 111 -3.93 -10.53 9.81
N TYR A 112 -3.32 -9.38 9.56
CA TYR A 112 -1.97 -9.26 9.02
C TYR A 112 -1.02 -8.78 10.13
N TYR A 113 0.05 -9.53 10.37
CA TYR A 113 1.07 -9.22 11.38
C TYR A 113 2.45 -9.23 10.76
N LEU A 114 3.37 -8.41 11.28
CA LEU A 114 4.80 -8.65 11.08
C LEU A 114 5.28 -9.81 11.95
N THR A 115 6.09 -10.69 11.37
CA THR A 115 6.91 -11.64 12.14
C THR A 115 8.12 -10.91 12.75
N ALA A 116 8.98 -11.59 13.52
CA ALA A 116 10.23 -11.01 13.98
C ALA A 116 11.09 -10.49 12.81
N LYS A 117 11.28 -11.33 11.78
CA LYS A 117 11.96 -10.97 10.52
C LYS A 117 11.31 -9.76 9.83
N GLY A 118 9.97 -9.72 9.80
CA GLY A 118 9.21 -8.59 9.27
C GLY A 118 9.46 -7.29 10.03
N ARG A 119 9.50 -7.34 11.36
CA ARG A 119 9.73 -6.15 12.20
C ARG A 119 11.12 -5.57 11.99
N GLU A 120 12.14 -6.40 11.85
CA GLU A 120 13.49 -5.92 11.51
C GLU A 120 13.52 -5.22 10.15
N ALA A 121 12.91 -5.84 9.14
CA ALA A 121 12.81 -5.23 7.81
C ALA A 121 12.03 -3.90 7.83
N ALA A 122 10.88 -3.86 8.52
CA ALA A 122 10.07 -2.65 8.67
C ALA A 122 10.83 -1.56 9.44
N LYS A 123 11.59 -1.92 10.48
CA LYS A 123 12.45 -0.98 11.23
C LYS A 123 13.52 -0.37 10.33
N ASN A 124 14.14 -1.16 9.45
CA ASN A 124 15.12 -0.65 8.50
C ASN A 124 14.49 0.36 7.52
N VAL A 125 13.29 0.07 7.01
CA VAL A 125 12.53 1.02 6.17
C VAL A 125 12.19 2.29 6.94
N LEU A 126 11.67 2.16 8.18
CA LEU A 126 11.34 3.31 9.03
C LEU A 126 12.54 4.19 9.35
N ASN A 127 13.69 3.60 9.72
CA ASN A 127 14.90 4.35 10.01
C ASN A 127 15.41 5.11 8.77
N ARG A 128 15.38 4.44 7.60
CA ARG A 128 15.75 5.04 6.32
C ARG A 128 14.84 6.21 5.97
N LEU A 129 13.53 6.03 6.09
CA LEU A 129 12.55 7.07 5.80
C LEU A 129 12.60 8.20 6.82
N SER A 130 12.81 7.92 8.11
CA SER A 130 12.97 8.95 9.13
C SER A 130 14.17 9.86 8.84
N SER A 131 15.29 9.26 8.42
CA SER A 131 16.48 10.03 8.05
C SER A 131 16.26 10.95 6.84
N PHE A 132 15.30 10.62 5.96
CA PHE A 132 15.01 11.36 4.74
C PHE A 132 13.84 12.36 4.89
N LEU A 133 12.76 11.95 5.56
CA LEU A 133 11.52 12.73 5.73
C LEU A 133 11.43 13.45 7.07
N GLY A 134 12.22 13.05 8.07
CA GLY A 134 12.15 13.53 9.44
C GLY A 134 11.21 12.72 10.34
N GLU A 135 11.52 12.71 11.63
CA GLU A 135 10.74 11.99 12.66
C GLU A 135 9.28 12.49 12.77
N ASP A 136 9.04 13.78 12.54
CA ASP A 136 7.68 14.36 12.60
C ASP A 136 6.75 13.77 11.53
N VAL A 137 7.29 13.53 10.33
CA VAL A 137 6.53 12.88 9.25
C VAL A 137 6.21 11.44 9.64
N ILE A 138 7.18 10.71 10.21
CA ILE A 138 6.95 9.34 10.69
C ILE A 138 5.89 9.32 11.81
N ALA A 139 5.95 10.26 12.75
CA ALA A 139 4.95 10.39 13.80
C ALA A 139 3.55 10.62 13.22
N ARG A 140 3.42 11.52 12.24
CA ARG A 140 2.15 11.75 11.52
C ARG A 140 1.63 10.51 10.80
N LEU A 141 2.51 9.73 10.14
CA LEU A 141 2.12 8.48 9.50
C LEU A 141 1.58 7.46 10.52
N LYS A 142 2.16 7.41 11.73
CA LYS A 142 1.64 6.56 12.83
C LYS A 142 0.25 7.00 13.27
N GLU A 143 0.00 8.31 13.39
CA GLU A 143 -1.33 8.81 13.73
C GLU A 143 -2.36 8.53 12.63
N LEU A 144 -1.99 8.72 11.36
CA LEU A 144 -2.85 8.33 10.23
C LEU A 144 -3.20 6.85 10.26
N ARG A 145 -2.20 5.98 10.49
CA ARG A 145 -2.39 4.54 10.61
C ARG A 145 -3.39 4.19 11.71
N ARG A 146 -3.27 4.80 12.90
CA ARG A 146 -4.21 4.61 14.03
C ARG A 146 -5.60 5.13 13.71
N GLY A 147 -5.71 6.28 13.05
CA GLY A 147 -6.98 6.86 12.63
C GLY A 147 -7.71 5.94 11.64
N TRP A 148 -6.99 5.36 10.68
CA TRP A 148 -7.58 4.41 9.73
C TRP A 148 -8.08 3.13 10.40
N ASP A 149 -7.33 2.61 11.38
CA ASP A 149 -7.76 1.43 12.16
C ASP A 149 -9.11 1.65 12.86
N GLN A 150 -9.36 2.86 13.36
CA GLN A 150 -10.60 3.21 14.06
C GLN A 150 -11.81 3.27 13.13
N LEU A 151 -11.62 3.48 11.83
CA LEU A 151 -12.72 3.54 10.86
C LEU A 151 -13.37 2.17 10.60
N GLY A 152 -12.62 1.09 10.80
CA GLY A 152 -13.07 -0.27 10.49
C GLY A 152 -13.43 -0.46 9.00
N HIS A 153 -14.12 -1.56 8.68
CA HIS A 153 -14.39 -1.96 7.29
C HIS A 153 -15.23 -0.95 6.50
N ASP A 154 -16.36 -0.51 7.06
CA ASP A 154 -17.29 0.37 6.34
C ASP A 154 -16.82 1.83 6.38
N GLY A 155 -16.18 2.25 7.47
CA GLY A 155 -15.66 3.61 7.61
C GLY A 155 -14.48 3.89 6.68
N ILE A 156 -13.52 2.96 6.58
CA ILE A 156 -12.35 3.17 5.70
C ILE A 156 -12.79 3.23 4.23
N LEU A 157 -13.81 2.46 3.86
CA LEU A 157 -14.37 2.47 2.52
C LEU A 157 -15.04 3.81 2.21
N ARG A 158 -15.90 4.31 3.12
CA ARG A 158 -16.52 5.63 2.99
C ARG A 158 -15.47 6.74 2.87
N TYR A 159 -14.45 6.69 3.72
CA TYR A 159 -13.34 7.65 3.69
C TYR A 159 -12.64 7.68 2.33
N VAL A 160 -12.33 6.50 1.78
CA VAL A 160 -11.73 6.39 0.44
C VAL A 160 -12.66 6.92 -0.64
N TYR A 161 -13.96 6.64 -0.61
CA TYR A 161 -14.90 7.15 -1.61
C TYR A 161 -15.10 8.67 -1.54
N GLN A 162 -15.03 9.27 -0.35
CA GLN A 162 -15.10 10.72 -0.19
C GLN A 162 -13.87 11.41 -0.76
N ARG A 163 -12.67 10.86 -0.50
CA ARG A 163 -11.40 11.47 -0.92
C ARG A 163 -10.99 11.11 -2.34
N PHE A 164 -11.42 9.95 -2.84
CA PHE A 164 -11.07 9.42 -4.17
C PHE A 164 -12.31 8.89 -4.90
N PRO A 165 -13.25 9.78 -5.28
CA PRO A 165 -14.55 9.39 -5.85
C PRO A 165 -14.43 8.59 -7.16
N GLN A 166 -13.33 8.73 -7.90
CA GLN A 166 -13.06 7.97 -9.13
C GLN A 166 -13.04 6.45 -8.91
N TYR A 167 -12.70 6.00 -7.69
CA TYR A 167 -12.68 4.58 -7.34
C TYR A 167 -14.05 4.03 -6.88
N ARG A 168 -15.11 4.83 -6.86
CA ARG A 168 -16.46 4.40 -6.45
C ARG A 168 -17.21 3.67 -7.56
N GLU A 169 -17.57 2.39 -7.39
CA GLU A 169 -18.42 1.68 -8.38
C GLU A 169 -19.85 2.23 -8.42
N LYS A 170 -20.41 2.42 -9.63
CA LYS A 170 -21.78 2.94 -9.81
C LYS A 170 -22.85 2.00 -9.24
N ALA A 171 -22.59 0.70 -9.14
CA ALA A 171 -23.57 -0.29 -8.71
C ALA A 171 -23.80 -0.31 -7.18
N GLU A 172 -22.82 0.10 -6.35
CA GLU A 172 -22.98 0.16 -4.88
C GLU A 172 -23.75 1.42 -4.40
N LEU A 173 -24.09 2.34 -5.30
CA LEU A 173 -24.89 3.54 -4.99
C LEU A 173 -26.34 3.21 -4.60
N LYS A 174 -26.92 2.11 -5.10
CA LYS A 174 -28.37 1.90 -4.96
C LYS A 174 -28.80 1.33 -3.60
N ASP A 175 -27.97 0.54 -2.92
CA ASP A 175 -28.46 -0.27 -1.78
C ASP A 175 -27.97 0.15 -0.39
N LYS A 176 -26.97 1.03 -0.24
CA LYS A 176 -26.38 1.29 1.11
C LYS A 176 -25.99 2.71 1.49
N TYR A 177 -25.80 3.62 0.54
CA TYR A 177 -25.31 4.96 0.83
C TYR A 177 -26.20 5.98 0.14
N ILE A 178 -27.35 6.26 0.78
CA ILE A 178 -28.20 7.39 0.43
C ILE A 178 -27.32 8.64 0.52
N HIS A 179 -27.29 9.41 -0.56
CA HIS A 179 -26.71 10.74 -0.56
C HIS A 179 -27.50 11.57 0.44
N VAL A 180 -26.93 11.86 1.61
CA VAL A 180 -27.53 12.83 2.52
C VAL A 180 -27.03 14.19 2.05
N ASP A 181 -27.89 14.92 1.35
CA ASP A 181 -27.71 16.36 1.17
C ASP A 181 -27.85 17.00 2.54
N TRP A 182 -26.72 17.36 3.14
CA TRP A 182 -26.71 18.27 4.26
C TRP A 182 -27.04 19.64 3.70
N GLY A 183 -28.34 19.97 3.72
CA GLY A 183 -28.88 21.23 3.24
C GLY A 183 -27.99 22.38 3.68
N VAL A 184 -27.54 23.14 2.68
CA VAL A 184 -27.01 24.49 2.88
C VAL A 184 -28.12 25.23 3.63
N THR A 185 -27.87 25.60 4.89
CA THR A 185 -28.69 26.58 5.58
C THR A 185 -28.59 27.87 4.79
N GLU A 186 -29.62 28.18 4.01
CA GLU A 186 -29.85 29.53 3.51
C GLU A 186 -30.02 30.44 4.74
N ALA A 187 -29.22 31.50 4.77
CA ALA A 187 -29.26 32.57 5.75
C ALA A 187 -30.36 33.58 5.40
#